data_AF-A0A4R5TMM4-F1
#
_entry.id   AF-A0A4R5TMM4-F1
#
_cell.length_a   1.000
_cell.length_b   1.000
_cell.length_c   1.000
_cell.angle_alpha   90.00
_cell.angle_beta   90.00
_cell.angle_gamma   90.00
#
_symmetry.space_group_name_H-M   'P 1'
#
loop_
_entity.id
_entity.type
_entity.pdbx_description
1 polymer ?
#
loop_
_entity_poly.entity_id
_entity_poly.type
_entity_poly.pdbx_seq_one_letter_code
_entity_poly.pdbx_strand_id
1 'polypeptide(L)'
;MSWDAFQREVLAELGHVAWRVAGDEAVEAPRDALSLAVLRAAARTADSADAARLCREHGVPVRLREPAAKRALWPRLRALRRAMQ
;
A
#
# COMPACT_ATOMS: atom_id res chain seq x y z
N MET A 1 -7.47 -19.35 6.41
CA MET A 1 -7.14 -20.73 5.98
C MET A 1 -6.15 -20.60 4.83
N SER A 2 -4.89 -20.99 5.02
CA SER A 2 -3.88 -20.99 3.96
C SER A 2 -3.81 -22.38 3.32
N TRP A 3 -3.65 -22.45 1.99
CA TRP A 3 -3.43 -23.72 1.30
C TRP A 3 -2.01 -24.22 1.52
N ASP A 4 -1.86 -25.53 1.76
CA ASP A 4 -0.55 -26.16 1.91
C ASP A 4 0.17 -26.34 0.56
N ALA A 5 1.39 -26.86 0.58
CA ALA A 5 2.18 -27.06 -0.63
C ALA A 5 1.54 -28.10 -1.58
N PHE A 6 1.02 -29.19 -1.02
CA PHE A 6 0.43 -30.28 -1.78
C PHE A 6 -0.86 -29.85 -2.49
N GLN A 7 -1.72 -29.10 -1.81
CA GLN A 7 -2.96 -28.56 -2.39
C GLN A 7 -2.68 -27.63 -3.58
N ARG A 8 -1.61 -26.84 -3.52
CA ARG A 8 -1.21 -25.95 -4.62
C ARG A 8 -0.67 -26.74 -5.82
N GLU A 9 0.06 -27.82 -5.59
CA GLU A 9 0.54 -28.71 -6.65
C GLU A 9 -0.61 -29.40 -7.38
N VAL A 10 -1.58 -29.95 -6.64
CA VAL A 10 -2.77 -30.58 -7.24
C VAL A 10 -3.53 -29.59 -8.12
N LEU A 11 -3.71 -28.35 -7.67
CA LEU A 11 -4.42 -27.34 -8.44
C LEU A 11 -3.62 -26.87 -9.68
N ALA A 12 -2.30 -26.83 -9.60
CA ALA A 12 -1.45 -26.54 -10.75
C ALA A 12 -1.57 -27.63 -11.83
N GLU A 13 -1.57 -28.91 -11.44
CA GLU A 13 -1.77 -30.03 -12.37
C GLU A 13 -3.18 -30.05 -13.01
N LEU A 14 -4.18 -29.54 -12.30
CA LEU A 14 -5.53 -29.33 -12.84
C LEU A 14 -5.62 -28.10 -13.78
N GLY A 15 -4.50 -27.41 -14.03
CA GLY A 15 -4.43 -26.27 -14.95
C GLY A 15 -4.82 -24.93 -14.32
N HIS A 16 -4.94 -24.85 -12.99
CA HIS A 16 -5.23 -23.59 -12.30
C HIS A 16 -3.96 -22.79 -12.02
N VAL A 17 -4.03 -21.49 -12.28
CA VAL A 17 -2.94 -20.54 -11.98
C VAL A 17 -3.18 -19.91 -10.62
N ALA A 18 -2.18 -20.00 -9.74
CA ALA A 18 -2.22 -19.34 -8.44
C ALA A 18 -2.01 -17.82 -8.60
N TRP A 19 -3.07 -17.05 -8.36
CA TRP A 19 -3.01 -15.60 -8.30
C TRP A 19 -2.72 -15.13 -6.88
N ARG A 20 -1.76 -14.22 -6.72
CA ARG A 20 -1.53 -13.53 -5.46
C ARG A 20 -2.44 -12.31 -5.38
N VAL A 21 -3.03 -12.05 -4.21
CA VAL A 21 -3.78 -10.82 -3.99
C VAL A 21 -2.78 -9.67 -3.93
N ALA A 22 -2.92 -8.70 -4.83
CA ALA A 22 -2.10 -7.50 -4.82
C ALA A 22 -2.31 -6.75 -3.50
N GLY A 23 -1.30 -6.77 -2.63
CA GLY A 23 -1.31 -6.11 -1.33
C GLY A 23 -1.21 -7.02 -0.10
N ASP A 24 -1.15 -8.35 -0.30
CA ASP A 24 -1.08 -9.34 0.78
C ASP A 24 0.35 -9.59 1.29
N GLU A 25 1.36 -9.05 0.60
CA GLU A 25 2.67 -8.95 1.19
C GLU A 25 2.66 -7.83 2.24
N ALA A 26 3.17 -8.14 3.43
CA ALA A 26 3.83 -7.17 4.31
C ALA A 26 5.05 -6.58 3.57
N VAL A 27 4.81 -5.96 2.41
CA VAL A 27 5.81 -5.18 1.70
C VAL A 27 6.12 -4.05 2.65
N GLU A 28 7.35 -3.98 3.10
CA GLU A 28 7.79 -2.89 3.95
C GLU A 28 7.48 -1.55 3.25
N ALA A 29 6.96 -0.58 4.00
CA ALA A 29 6.60 0.69 3.40
C ALA A 29 7.86 1.31 2.75
N PRO A 30 7.78 1.80 1.50
CA PRO A 30 8.91 2.46 0.86
C PRO A 30 9.45 3.56 1.77
N ARG A 31 10.76 3.49 2.06
CA ARG A 31 11.44 4.43 2.98
C ARG A 31 12.05 5.64 2.24
N ASP A 32 11.63 5.90 1.00
CA ASP A 32 12.04 7.10 0.28
C ASP A 32 11.43 8.37 0.90
N ALA A 33 12.08 9.51 0.67
CA ALA A 33 11.72 10.77 1.32
C ALA A 33 10.27 11.23 1.04
N LEU A 34 9.73 10.93 -0.16
CA LEU A 34 8.38 11.34 -0.52
C LEU A 34 7.34 10.47 0.18
N SER A 35 7.55 9.16 0.18
CA SER A 35 6.70 8.20 0.90
C SER A 35 6.66 8.51 2.40
N LEU A 36 7.81 8.79 3.02
CA LEU A 36 7.87 9.22 4.42
C LEU A 36 7.14 10.54 4.68
N ALA A 37 7.16 11.49 3.75
CA ALA A 37 6.43 12.75 3.87
C ALA A 37 4.90 12.55 3.78
N VAL A 38 4.45 11.67 2.88
CA VAL A 38 3.03 11.30 2.75
C VAL A 38 2.54 10.61 4.02
N LEU A 39 3.29 9.65 4.55
CA LEU A 39 2.98 8.97 5.81
C LEU A 39 2.89 9.97 6.97
N ARG A 40 3.88 10.85 7.12
CA ARG A 40 3.84 11.91 8.16
C ARG A 40 2.61 12.80 8.04
N ALA A 41 2.22 13.18 6.83
CA ALA A 41 1.05 14.02 6.60
C ALA A 41 -0.28 13.29 6.92
N ALA A 42 -0.30 11.95 6.79
CA ALA A 42 -1.38 11.09 7.27
C ALA A 42 -1.28 10.73 8.76
N ALA A 43 -0.28 11.28 9.48
CA ALA A 43 0.06 10.91 10.85
C ALA A 43 0.34 9.39 11.01
N ARG A 44 1.16 8.84 10.11
CA ARG A 44 1.66 7.47 10.11
C ARG A 44 3.19 7.45 10.14
N THR A 45 3.73 6.33 10.60
CA THR A 45 5.16 5.99 10.53
C THR A 45 5.40 4.91 9.48
N ALA A 46 6.66 4.66 9.12
CA ALA A 46 7.01 3.56 8.22
C ALA A 46 6.61 2.19 8.78
N ASP A 47 6.51 2.09 10.11
CA ASP A 47 6.19 0.85 10.84
C ASP A 47 4.68 0.71 11.12
N SER A 48 3.86 1.66 10.64
CA SER A 48 2.40 1.55 10.76
C SER A 48 1.88 0.43 9.86
N ALA A 49 0.94 -0.38 10.36
CA ALA A 49 0.42 -1.56 9.65
C ALA A 49 -0.20 -1.22 8.27
N ASP A 50 -0.71 0.00 8.08
CA ASP A 50 -1.29 0.48 6.82
C ASP A 50 -0.31 1.28 5.95
N ALA A 51 0.94 1.48 6.38
CA ALA A 51 1.90 2.35 5.69
C ALA A 51 2.18 1.91 4.25
N ALA A 52 2.42 0.62 4.04
CA ALA A 52 2.67 0.06 2.72
C ALA A 52 1.47 0.23 1.77
N ARG A 53 0.26 0.05 2.29
CA ARG A 53 -0.99 0.24 1.55
C ARG A 53 -1.16 1.71 1.14
N LEU A 54 -0.96 2.64 2.07
CA LEU A 54 -1.05 4.08 1.80
C LEU A 54 -0.03 4.54 0.75
N CYS A 55 1.20 4.03 0.81
CA CYS A 55 2.22 4.34 -0.19
C CYS A 55 1.85 3.79 -1.59
N ARG A 56 1.24 2.60 -1.68
CA ARG A 56 0.76 2.04 -2.96
C ARG A 56 -0.42 2.81 -3.54
N GLU A 57 -1.42 3.13 -2.71
CA GLU A 57 -2.62 3.87 -3.13
C GLU A 57 -2.30 5.28 -3.68
N HIS A 58 -1.20 5.87 -3.21
CA HIS A 58 -0.75 7.20 -3.62
C HIS A 58 0.51 7.16 -4.52
N GLY A 59 0.97 5.97 -4.85
CA GLY A 59 2.28 5.66 -5.42
C GLY A 59 2.40 5.96 -6.91
N VAL A 60 2.44 7.24 -7.27
CA VAL A 60 3.17 7.68 -8.47
C VAL A 60 3.98 8.94 -8.11
N PRO A 61 5.29 8.80 -7.81
CA PRO A 61 6.16 9.93 -7.46
C PRO A 61 6.19 11.03 -8.53
N VAL A 62 6.01 10.64 -9.81
CA VAL A 62 5.99 11.57 -10.94
C VAL A 62 4.78 12.50 -10.89
N ARG A 63 3.58 11.96 -10.62
CA ARG A 63 2.34 12.76 -10.54
C ARG A 63 2.36 13.68 -9.33
N LEU A 64 2.95 13.24 -8.23
CA LEU A 64 3.11 14.07 -7.03
C LEU A 64 4.06 15.26 -7.22
N ARG A 65 4.78 15.38 -8.35
CA ARG A 65 5.49 16.62 -8.69
C ARG A 65 4.53 17.73 -9.13
N GLU A 66 3.35 17.37 -9.64
CA GLU A 66 2.34 18.32 -10.11
C GLU A 66 1.60 19.00 -8.93
N PRO A 67 1.46 20.34 -8.93
CA PRO A 67 0.72 21.04 -7.88
C PRO A 67 -0.74 20.57 -7.73
N ALA A 68 -1.41 20.25 -8.84
CA ALA A 68 -2.78 19.78 -8.84
C ALA A 68 -2.93 18.43 -8.11
N ALA A 69 -2.01 17.49 -8.37
CA ALA A 69 -1.99 16.18 -7.71
C ALA A 69 -1.77 16.32 -6.19
N LYS A 70 -0.87 17.22 -5.76
CA LYS A 70 -0.66 17.52 -4.33
C LYS A 70 -1.94 18.08 -3.68
N ARG A 71 -2.60 19.03 -4.34
CA ARG A 71 -3.85 19.64 -3.83
C ARG A 71 -4.98 18.63 -3.72
N ALA A 72 -5.10 17.71 -4.68
CA ALA A 72 -6.09 16.63 -4.65
C ALA A 72 -5.84 15.62 -3.51
N LEU A 73 -4.57 15.41 -3.14
CA LEU A 73 -4.19 14.49 -2.07
C LEU A 73 -4.48 15.05 -0.67
N TRP A 74 -4.35 16.37 -0.47
CA TRP A 74 -4.46 17.01 0.84
C TRP A 74 -5.75 16.74 1.63
N PRO A 75 -6.96 16.82 1.03
CA PRO A 75 -8.20 16.50 1.74
C PRO A 75 -8.20 15.08 2.32
N ARG A 76 -7.68 14.10 1.56
CA ARG A 76 -7.62 12.69 1.98
C ARG A 76 -6.67 12.49 3.15
N LEU A 77 -5.49 13.12 3.10
CA LEU A 77 -4.52 13.07 4.21
C LEU A 77 -5.08 13.72 5.49
N ARG A 78 -5.79 14.84 5.37
CA ARG A 78 -6.45 15.46 6.53
C ARG A 78 -7.55 14.58 7.11
N ALA A 79 -8.33 13.91 6.26
CA ALA A 79 -9.35 12.96 6.72
C ALA A 79 -8.73 11.78 7.47
N LEU A 80 -7.66 11.18 6.93
CA LEU A 80 -6.91 10.12 7.60
C LEU A 80 -6.34 10.55 8.95
N ARG A 81 -5.79 11.77 9.03
CA ARG A 81 -5.27 12.33 10.28
C ARG A 81 -6.37 12.58 11.31
N ARG A 82 -7.56 13.01 10.88
CA ARG A 82 -8.73 13.20 11.78
C ARG A 82 -9.28 11.87 12.28
N ALA A 83 -9.30 10.83 11.44
CA ALA A 83 -9.78 9.51 11.82
C ALA A 83 -8.87 8.80 12.86
N MET A 84 -7.70 9.35 13.16
CA MET A 84 -6.79 8.85 14.19
C MET A 84 -6.85 9.64 15.51
N GLN A 85 -7.55 10.79 15.53
CA GLN A 85 -7.85 11.53 16.75
C GLN A 85 -9.18 11.03 17.34
#